data_AF-A0A946W4Y2-F1
#
_entry.id   AF-A0A946W4Y2-F1
#
_cell.length_a   1.000
_cell.length_b   1.000
_cell.length_c   1.000
_cell.angle_alpha   90.00
_cell.angle_beta   90.00
_cell.angle_gamma   90.00
#
_symmetry.space_group_name_H-M   'P 1'
#
loop_
_entity.id
_entity.type
_entity.pdbx_description
1 polymer ?
#
loop_
_entity_poly.entity_id
_entity_poly.type
_entity_poly.pdbx_seq_one_letter_code
_entity_poly.pdbx_strand_id
1 'polypeptide(L)'
;IKPQRDQVGKVTNPAKVWIAPPDVLPPDDSADAIIPVSELLLEKIKRGNTINFTDSRDKKCRIYIVKKQGKGKWGLCSDSVYLTTGTELTVNKEKKSGKEKSYVGELLPTEQFIILHVGDKLILNSSPNPGEPAKYDETGKLLQPAHISCTLPKIFGEVKKGEPIFFDDGKIEGIIKEVDKNNLLIEIIYARNTGSKLKADKGINLPDSNLIVSGLTEKDKKDLEFVALNADTVNYSFVNDDNDVQQLLDELSKYNTSLGIILKIETKKGFKNLPQIILKAMQTFPIGVMVARGDLAIETGWKNFASIQEEILRICEAAHIPDVWATQVLENLAKKGVPTRSEITDAAYAQRAECVMLNKGIYIDKAVKMLDKILRRMQRFQKKKETILPKLADANKLKLSHDAFDI
;
A
#
# COMPACT_ATOMS: atom_id res chain seq x y z
N ILE A 1 13.79 -12.29 -16.18
CA ILE A 1 14.23 -11.43 -17.30
C ILE A 1 13.26 -11.62 -18.46
N LYS A 2 12.66 -10.55 -18.99
CA LYS A 2 11.65 -10.63 -20.07
C LYS A 2 12.01 -9.65 -21.20
N PRO A 3 12.46 -10.13 -22.38
CA PRO A 3 12.68 -9.28 -23.55
C PRO A 3 11.33 -8.82 -24.14
N GLN A 4 11.34 -7.70 -24.85
CA GLN A 4 10.16 -7.24 -25.58
C GLN A 4 9.97 -8.08 -26.84
N ARG A 5 8.71 -8.45 -27.10
CA ARG A 5 8.33 -9.27 -28.26
C ARG A 5 7.15 -8.64 -28.98
N ASP A 6 7.07 -8.88 -30.28
CA ASP A 6 5.88 -8.56 -31.06
C ASP A 6 4.75 -9.58 -30.81
N GLN A 7 3.60 -9.36 -31.45
CA GLN A 7 2.42 -10.20 -31.31
C GLN A 7 2.62 -11.65 -31.83
N VAL A 8 3.64 -11.89 -32.65
CA VAL A 8 4.00 -13.23 -33.16
C VAL A 8 5.14 -13.87 -32.36
N GLY A 9 5.55 -13.24 -31.27
CA GLY A 9 6.56 -13.76 -30.36
C GLY A 9 8.01 -13.57 -30.82
N LYS A 10 8.29 -12.79 -31.87
CA LYS A 10 9.67 -12.43 -32.24
C LYS A 10 10.19 -11.34 -31.32
N VAL A 11 11.47 -11.43 -30.96
CA VAL A 11 12.12 -10.44 -30.08
C VAL A 11 12.32 -9.15 -30.85
N THR A 12 11.69 -8.07 -30.39
CA THR A 12 11.85 -6.72 -30.96
C THR A 12 12.97 -5.96 -30.25
N ASN A 13 13.09 -6.13 -28.93
CA ASN A 13 14.15 -5.54 -28.14
C ASN A 13 14.63 -6.53 -27.06
N PRO A 14 15.92 -6.91 -27.05
CA PRO A 14 16.47 -7.76 -25.99
C PRO A 14 16.42 -7.05 -24.63
N ALA A 15 16.23 -7.82 -23.57
CA ALA A 15 16.28 -7.29 -22.21
C ALA A 15 17.72 -6.89 -21.85
N LYS A 16 17.88 -5.69 -21.27
CA LYS A 16 19.13 -5.17 -20.73
C LYS A 16 19.34 -5.73 -19.33
N VAL A 17 20.45 -6.42 -19.15
CA VAL A 17 20.79 -7.08 -17.89
C VAL A 17 22.04 -6.43 -17.31
N TRP A 18 21.95 -5.98 -16.06
CA TRP A 18 23.09 -5.51 -15.30
C TRP A 18 23.72 -6.66 -14.53
N ILE A 19 25.01 -6.92 -14.76
CA ILE A 19 25.77 -7.99 -14.11
C ILE A 19 26.87 -7.35 -13.28
N ALA A 20 26.82 -7.50 -11.97
CA ALA A 20 27.76 -6.85 -11.04
C ALA A 20 27.80 -7.59 -9.69
N PRO A 21 28.70 -7.23 -8.77
CA PRO A 21 28.63 -7.69 -7.37
C PRO A 21 27.33 -7.24 -6.69
N PRO A 22 26.89 -7.92 -5.62
CA PRO A 22 25.63 -7.63 -4.92
C PRO A 22 25.43 -6.15 -4.55
N ASP A 23 26.50 -5.47 -4.14
CA ASP A 23 26.44 -4.07 -3.68
C ASP A 23 26.62 -3.02 -4.79
N VAL A 24 26.64 -3.44 -6.06
CA VAL A 24 26.89 -2.55 -7.21
C VAL A 24 25.63 -2.41 -8.06
N LEU A 25 24.87 -1.36 -7.78
CA LEU A 25 23.68 -0.99 -8.55
C LEU A 25 24.02 -0.47 -9.96
N PRO A 26 23.08 -0.58 -10.92
CA PRO A 26 23.26 0.02 -12.23
C PRO A 26 23.38 1.55 -12.13
N PRO A 27 24.09 2.18 -13.08
CA PRO A 27 24.31 3.64 -13.07
C PRO A 27 23.05 4.45 -13.37
N ASP A 28 22.01 3.81 -13.89
CA ASP A 28 20.72 4.38 -14.24
C ASP A 28 19.61 3.30 -14.13
N ASP A 29 18.35 3.71 -14.23
CA ASP A 29 17.17 2.83 -14.16
C ASP A 29 16.89 2.07 -15.47
N SER A 30 17.86 1.98 -16.39
CA SER A 30 17.64 1.34 -17.71
C SER A 30 17.81 -0.18 -17.70
N ALA A 31 18.13 -0.78 -16.55
CA ALA A 31 18.27 -2.22 -16.40
C ALA A 31 16.90 -2.90 -16.25
N ASP A 32 16.61 -3.87 -17.12
CA ASP A 32 15.42 -4.72 -17.01
C ASP A 32 15.58 -5.83 -15.96
N ALA A 33 16.83 -6.15 -15.60
CA ALA A 33 17.17 -7.13 -14.56
C ALA A 33 18.59 -6.91 -14.01
N ILE A 34 18.80 -7.27 -12.75
CA ILE A 34 20.10 -7.27 -12.09
C ILE A 34 20.47 -8.71 -11.75
N ILE A 35 21.68 -9.14 -12.12
CA ILE A 35 22.25 -10.44 -11.79
C ILE A 35 23.50 -10.22 -10.94
N PRO A 36 23.42 -10.46 -9.62
CA PRO A 36 24.57 -10.42 -8.74
C PRO A 36 25.51 -11.59 -9.05
N VAL A 37 26.80 -11.32 -9.18
CA VAL A 37 27.87 -12.31 -9.41
C VAL A 37 29.12 -11.96 -8.60
N SER A 38 30.00 -12.92 -8.36
CA SER A 38 31.25 -12.64 -7.65
C SER A 38 32.20 -11.73 -8.45
N GLU A 39 33.02 -10.93 -7.76
CA GLU A 39 34.04 -10.08 -8.39
C GLU A 39 35.00 -10.90 -9.28
N LEU A 40 35.39 -12.09 -8.81
CA LEU A 40 36.23 -13.03 -9.53
C LEU A 40 35.64 -13.44 -10.90
N LEU A 41 34.31 -13.60 -10.99
CA LEU A 41 33.67 -13.88 -12.28
C LEU A 41 33.68 -12.63 -13.15
N LEU A 42 33.34 -11.48 -12.55
CA LEU A 42 33.22 -10.24 -13.27
C LEU A 42 34.53 -9.88 -13.97
N GLU A 43 35.68 -10.04 -13.34
CA GLU A 43 37.00 -9.78 -13.96
C GLU A 43 37.23 -10.61 -15.24
N LYS A 44 36.70 -11.82 -15.28
CA LYS A 44 36.93 -12.78 -16.36
C LYS A 44 35.95 -12.64 -17.53
N ILE A 45 34.79 -12.03 -17.30
CA ILE A 45 33.83 -11.68 -18.34
C ILE A 45 34.41 -10.56 -19.21
N LYS A 46 34.35 -10.65 -20.53
CA LYS A 46 34.74 -9.55 -21.45
C LYS A 46 33.62 -9.24 -22.44
N ARG A 47 33.67 -8.05 -23.05
CA ARG A 47 32.83 -7.72 -24.20
C ARG A 47 32.97 -8.81 -25.27
N GLY A 48 31.85 -9.25 -25.84
CA GLY A 48 31.79 -10.35 -26.80
C GLY A 48 31.63 -11.74 -26.17
N ASN A 49 31.81 -11.89 -24.85
CA ASN A 49 31.56 -13.17 -24.19
C ASN A 49 30.06 -13.44 -24.07
N THR A 50 29.73 -14.73 -23.91
CA THR A 50 28.37 -15.19 -23.65
C THR A 50 28.32 -15.92 -22.32
N ILE A 51 27.35 -15.59 -21.48
CA ILE A 51 27.04 -16.34 -20.27
C ILE A 51 25.89 -17.28 -20.60
N ASN A 52 26.13 -18.58 -20.51
CA ASN A 52 25.13 -19.62 -20.72
C ASN A 52 24.74 -20.23 -19.38
N PHE A 53 23.46 -20.55 -19.24
CA PHE A 53 22.92 -21.19 -18.05
C PHE A 53 21.62 -21.91 -18.40
N THR A 54 21.16 -22.73 -17.47
CA THR A 54 19.84 -23.37 -17.52
C THR A 54 18.95 -22.64 -16.53
N ASP A 55 17.77 -22.20 -16.97
CA ASP A 55 16.82 -21.49 -16.11
C ASP A 55 16.01 -22.47 -15.24
N SER A 56 15.16 -21.97 -14.35
CA SER A 56 14.38 -22.81 -13.41
C SER A 56 13.31 -23.69 -14.08
N ARG A 57 13.19 -23.66 -15.41
CA ARG A 57 12.28 -24.50 -16.22
C ARG A 57 13.07 -25.45 -17.13
N ASP A 58 14.34 -25.69 -16.81
CA ASP A 58 15.27 -26.50 -17.60
C ASP A 58 15.55 -25.97 -19.03
N LYS A 59 15.26 -24.69 -19.30
CA LYS A 59 15.54 -24.08 -20.61
C LYS A 59 16.98 -23.53 -20.65
N LYS A 60 17.75 -23.95 -21.65
CA LYS A 60 19.06 -23.35 -21.96
C LYS A 60 18.90 -21.93 -22.47
N CYS A 61 19.55 -20.98 -21.80
CA CYS A 61 19.47 -19.55 -22.08
C CYS A 61 20.87 -18.94 -22.16
N ARG A 62 20.96 -17.77 -22.81
CA ARG A 62 22.23 -17.04 -22.95
C ARG A 62 22.09 -15.53 -22.80
N ILE A 63 23.13 -14.91 -22.25
CA ILE A 63 23.28 -13.45 -22.15
C ILE A 63 24.56 -13.05 -22.88
N TYR A 64 24.46 -12.11 -23.81
CA TYR A 64 25.59 -11.58 -24.57
C TYR A 64 26.13 -10.30 -23.93
N ILE A 65 27.43 -10.22 -23.68
CA ILE A 65 28.04 -9.10 -22.96
C ILE A 65 28.45 -7.98 -23.92
N VAL A 66 27.89 -6.79 -23.70
CA VAL A 66 28.01 -5.64 -24.62
C VAL A 66 29.05 -4.63 -24.18
N LYS A 67 29.02 -4.19 -22.92
CA LYS A 67 29.95 -3.15 -22.44
C LYS A 67 30.21 -3.27 -20.94
N LYS A 68 31.37 -2.77 -20.50
CA LYS A 68 31.69 -2.52 -19.08
C LYS A 68 31.31 -1.08 -18.74
N GLN A 69 30.78 -0.87 -17.54
CA GLN A 69 30.54 0.48 -17.01
C GLN A 69 30.79 0.46 -15.50
N GLY A 70 31.68 1.32 -15.01
CA GLY A 70 32.10 1.29 -13.60
C GLY A 70 32.55 -0.10 -13.13
N LYS A 71 32.00 -0.56 -12.01
CA LYS A 71 32.22 -1.89 -11.41
C LYS A 71 31.24 -2.98 -11.92
N GLY A 72 30.47 -2.73 -12.98
CA GLY A 72 29.53 -3.70 -13.54
C GLY A 72 29.64 -3.85 -15.06
N LYS A 73 28.84 -4.76 -15.61
CA LYS A 73 28.81 -5.09 -17.04
C LYS A 73 27.37 -5.20 -17.54
N TRP A 74 27.14 -4.66 -18.73
CA TRP A 74 25.88 -4.75 -19.43
C TRP A 74 25.84 -5.97 -20.34
N GLY A 75 24.77 -6.75 -20.19
CA GLY A 75 24.42 -7.86 -21.05
C GLY A 75 23.08 -7.65 -21.76
N LEU A 76 22.89 -8.34 -22.88
CA LEU A 76 21.62 -8.43 -23.59
C LEU A 76 21.12 -9.86 -23.59
N CYS A 77 19.85 -10.05 -23.25
CA CYS A 77 19.19 -11.34 -23.24
C CYS A 77 17.98 -11.32 -24.18
N SER A 78 18.00 -12.19 -25.19
CA SER A 78 16.86 -12.38 -26.12
C SER A 78 15.92 -13.50 -25.69
N ASP A 79 16.28 -14.24 -24.64
CA ASP A 79 15.47 -15.31 -24.08
C ASP A 79 14.59 -14.79 -22.92
N SER A 80 13.36 -15.31 -22.81
CA SER A 80 12.59 -15.18 -21.57
C SER A 80 13.17 -16.14 -20.54
N VAL A 81 13.70 -15.60 -19.43
CA VAL A 81 14.50 -16.33 -18.44
C VAL A 81 13.89 -16.22 -17.05
N TYR A 82 13.83 -17.36 -16.36
CA TYR A 82 13.45 -17.49 -14.95
C TYR A 82 14.69 -17.90 -14.14
N LEU A 83 15.34 -16.92 -13.51
CA LEU A 83 16.60 -17.09 -12.80
C LEU A 83 16.34 -17.17 -11.30
N THR A 84 17.03 -18.06 -10.60
CA THR A 84 16.98 -18.20 -9.13
C THR A 84 18.37 -17.97 -8.52
N THR A 85 18.41 -17.57 -7.24
CA THR A 85 19.65 -17.52 -6.46
C THR A 85 20.36 -18.88 -6.53
N GLY A 86 21.66 -18.87 -6.80
CA GLY A 86 22.46 -20.09 -6.94
C GLY A 86 22.39 -20.75 -8.33
N THR A 87 21.72 -20.16 -9.33
CA THR A 87 21.77 -20.70 -10.70
C THR A 87 23.21 -20.76 -11.22
N GLU A 88 23.65 -21.91 -11.75
CA GLU A 88 25.00 -22.06 -12.33
C GLU A 88 25.13 -21.27 -13.64
N LEU A 89 26.12 -20.39 -13.69
CA LEU A 89 26.49 -19.58 -14.85
C LEU A 89 27.78 -20.13 -15.46
N THR A 90 27.78 -20.38 -16.77
CA THR A 90 28.97 -20.77 -17.53
C THR A 90 29.37 -19.65 -18.50
N VAL A 91 30.56 -19.09 -18.32
CA VAL A 91 31.10 -18.06 -19.22
C VAL A 91 31.85 -18.72 -20.39
N ASN A 92 31.39 -18.48 -21.61
CA ASN A 92 32.07 -18.88 -22.84
C ASN A 92 32.84 -17.68 -23.41
N LYS A 93 34.15 -17.89 -23.62
CA LYS A 93 35.07 -16.89 -24.19
C LYS A 93 35.16 -17.08 -25.71
N GLU A 94 35.08 -15.98 -26.45
CA GLU A 94 35.02 -15.98 -27.93
C GLU A 94 36.32 -16.50 -28.60
N LYS A 95 37.47 -16.46 -27.90
CA LYS A 95 38.80 -16.79 -28.46
C LYS A 95 39.68 -17.70 -27.59
N LYS A 96 39.12 -18.38 -26.56
CA LYS A 96 39.86 -19.32 -25.69
C LYS A 96 38.97 -20.49 -25.26
N SER A 97 39.49 -21.71 -25.33
CA SER A 97 38.85 -22.92 -24.79
C SER A 97 39.00 -22.96 -23.26
N GLY A 98 38.04 -22.39 -22.55
CA GLY A 98 37.95 -22.50 -21.09
C GLY A 98 36.52 -22.19 -20.65
N LYS A 99 35.88 -23.15 -19.98
CA LYS A 99 34.58 -22.97 -19.33
C LYS A 99 34.83 -22.58 -17.87
N GLU A 100 34.35 -21.42 -17.48
CA GLU A 100 34.38 -20.99 -16.09
C GLU A 100 32.97 -21.03 -15.53
N LYS A 101 32.83 -21.72 -14.40
CA LYS A 101 31.58 -21.83 -13.67
C LYS A 101 31.53 -20.80 -12.56
N SER A 102 30.35 -20.26 -12.33
CA SER A 102 30.02 -19.42 -11.20
C SER A 102 28.54 -19.57 -10.88
N TYR A 103 28.05 -18.83 -9.90
CA TYR A 103 26.68 -18.90 -9.44
C TYR A 103 26.11 -17.49 -9.34
N VAL A 104 24.81 -17.40 -9.60
CA VAL A 104 24.04 -16.18 -9.32
C VAL A 104 24.02 -15.97 -7.81
N GLY A 105 24.42 -14.78 -7.36
CA GLY A 105 24.34 -14.36 -5.96
C GLY A 105 22.88 -14.19 -5.50
N GLU A 106 22.69 -13.64 -4.31
CA GLU A 106 21.34 -13.38 -3.80
C GLU A 106 20.59 -12.39 -4.70
N LEU A 107 19.56 -12.89 -5.40
CA LEU A 107 18.66 -12.03 -6.15
C LEU A 107 17.74 -11.29 -5.19
N LEU A 108 17.47 -10.02 -5.52
CA LEU A 108 16.43 -9.27 -4.82
C LEU A 108 15.12 -10.05 -4.90
N PRO A 109 14.43 -10.28 -3.78
CA PRO A 109 13.16 -10.99 -3.78
C PRO A 109 12.15 -10.22 -4.65
N THR A 110 11.63 -10.89 -5.67
CA THR A 110 10.51 -10.35 -6.44
C THR A 110 9.25 -10.47 -5.62
N GLU A 111 8.51 -9.37 -5.51
CA GLU A 111 7.21 -9.32 -4.86
C GLU A 111 6.27 -10.35 -5.50
N GLN A 112 5.89 -11.37 -4.73
CA GLN A 112 4.95 -12.39 -5.16
C GLN A 112 3.52 -11.90 -4.93
N PHE A 113 2.60 -12.40 -5.75
CA PHE A 113 1.18 -12.12 -5.61
C PHE A 113 0.35 -13.33 -6.03
N ILE A 114 -0.80 -13.49 -5.38
CA ILE A 114 -1.82 -14.46 -5.74
C ILE A 114 -2.86 -13.72 -6.59
N ILE A 115 -3.24 -14.28 -7.73
CA ILE A 115 -4.33 -13.73 -8.55
C ILE A 115 -5.62 -14.41 -8.12
N LEU A 116 -6.62 -13.61 -7.74
CA LEU A 116 -7.95 -14.06 -7.34
C LEU A 116 -9.00 -13.54 -8.31
N HIS A 117 -9.93 -14.40 -8.70
CA HIS A 117 -11.08 -14.13 -9.54
C HIS A 117 -12.39 -14.34 -8.77
N VAL A 118 -13.48 -13.80 -9.29
CA VAL A 118 -14.81 -14.06 -8.76
C VAL A 118 -15.13 -15.55 -8.88
N GLY A 119 -15.62 -16.16 -7.80
CA GLY A 119 -15.88 -17.59 -7.66
C GLY A 119 -14.71 -18.41 -7.12
N ASP A 120 -13.51 -17.83 -7.00
CA ASP A 120 -12.37 -18.55 -6.42
C ASP A 120 -12.60 -18.85 -4.93
N LYS A 121 -12.03 -19.96 -4.48
CA LYS A 121 -11.93 -20.30 -3.06
C LYS A 121 -10.56 -19.90 -2.52
N LEU A 122 -10.56 -19.20 -1.40
CA LEU A 122 -9.37 -18.79 -0.67
C LEU A 122 -9.44 -19.33 0.77
N ILE A 123 -8.35 -19.94 1.22
CA ILE A 123 -8.21 -20.39 2.61
C ILE A 123 -7.37 -19.36 3.38
N LEU A 124 -7.92 -18.79 4.44
CA LEU A 124 -7.17 -17.99 5.41
C LEU A 124 -6.77 -18.91 6.57
N ASN A 125 -5.49 -19.00 6.90
CA ASN A 125 -4.98 -19.85 7.99
C ASN A 125 -4.45 -19.01 9.15
N SER A 126 -4.53 -19.56 10.37
CA SER A 126 -3.96 -18.96 11.59
C SER A 126 -2.44 -19.18 11.73
N SER A 127 -1.90 -20.17 11.01
CA SER A 127 -0.47 -20.48 11.03
C SER A 127 0.31 -19.55 10.10
N PRO A 128 1.53 -19.09 10.48
CA PRO A 128 2.32 -18.11 9.72
C PRO A 128 3.04 -18.75 8.52
N ASN A 129 2.29 -19.49 7.70
CA ASN A 129 2.82 -20.10 6.48
C ASN A 129 2.77 -19.08 5.32
N PRO A 130 3.75 -19.10 4.40
CA PRO A 130 3.69 -18.32 3.17
C PRO A 130 2.43 -18.66 2.38
N GLY A 131 1.80 -17.64 1.79
CA GLY A 131 0.65 -17.87 0.93
C GLY A 131 1.05 -18.52 -0.39
N GLU A 132 0.24 -19.47 -0.88
CA GLU A 132 0.43 -20.12 -2.17
C GLU A 132 -0.80 -19.91 -3.08
N PRO A 133 -0.59 -19.79 -4.40
CA PRO A 133 -1.69 -19.75 -5.37
C PRO A 133 -2.41 -21.10 -5.45
N ALA A 134 -3.62 -21.07 -6.01
CA ALA A 134 -4.39 -22.28 -6.29
C ALA A 134 -3.63 -23.22 -7.24
N LYS A 135 -3.75 -24.53 -7.02
CA LYS A 135 -3.16 -25.58 -7.85
C LYS A 135 -4.27 -26.27 -8.64
N TYR A 136 -4.06 -26.42 -9.94
CA TYR A 136 -4.98 -27.06 -10.87
C TYR A 136 -4.28 -28.26 -11.53
N ASP A 137 -5.04 -29.27 -11.93
CA ASP A 137 -4.53 -30.35 -12.76
C ASP A 137 -4.42 -29.95 -14.24
N GLU A 138 -3.91 -30.86 -15.07
CA GLU A 138 -3.75 -30.66 -16.52
C GLU A 138 -5.07 -30.43 -17.25
N THR A 139 -6.20 -30.81 -16.65
CA THR A 139 -7.55 -30.63 -17.18
C THR A 139 -8.20 -29.32 -16.73
N GLY A 140 -7.50 -28.55 -15.87
CA GLY A 140 -8.00 -27.31 -15.29
C GLY A 140 -8.92 -27.50 -14.08
N LYS A 141 -9.00 -28.71 -13.52
CA LYS A 141 -9.77 -28.96 -12.28
C LYS A 141 -8.95 -28.51 -11.07
N LEU A 142 -9.62 -27.81 -10.15
CA LEU A 142 -9.00 -27.34 -8.91
C LEU A 142 -8.60 -28.51 -8.01
N LEU A 143 -7.31 -28.63 -7.72
CA LEU A 143 -6.75 -29.61 -6.77
C LEU A 143 -6.67 -29.04 -5.36
N GLN A 144 -6.16 -27.81 -5.24
CA GLN A 144 -5.98 -27.12 -3.97
C GLN A 144 -6.34 -25.65 -4.13
N PRO A 145 -7.22 -25.09 -3.28
CA PRO A 145 -7.48 -23.65 -3.25
C PRO A 145 -6.23 -22.84 -2.94
N ALA A 146 -6.23 -21.56 -3.33
CA ALA A 146 -5.21 -20.64 -2.86
C ALA A 146 -5.31 -20.51 -1.34
N HIS A 147 -4.19 -20.22 -0.68
CA HIS A 147 -4.20 -19.99 0.75
C HIS A 147 -3.23 -18.88 1.17
N ILE A 148 -3.57 -18.23 2.28
CA ILE A 148 -2.79 -17.16 2.91
C ILE A 148 -2.82 -17.33 4.43
N SER A 149 -2.02 -16.55 5.14
CA SER A 149 -1.99 -16.52 6.61
C SER A 149 -2.48 -15.17 7.14
N CYS A 150 -3.08 -15.20 8.33
CA CYS A 150 -3.43 -14.01 9.09
C CYS A 150 -2.47 -13.86 10.28
N THR A 151 -1.96 -12.66 10.50
CA THR A 151 -1.08 -12.34 11.65
C THR A 151 -1.81 -12.31 12.99
N LEU A 152 -3.15 -12.34 12.97
CA LEU A 152 -3.99 -12.26 14.16
C LEU A 152 -4.88 -13.51 14.30
N PRO A 153 -4.38 -14.61 14.90
CA PRO A 153 -5.13 -15.85 15.08
C PRO A 153 -6.43 -15.74 15.88
N LYS A 154 -6.65 -14.65 16.62
CA LYS A 154 -7.86 -14.46 17.42
C LYS A 154 -9.12 -14.31 16.54
N ILE A 155 -8.98 -13.78 15.33
CA ILE A 155 -10.13 -13.51 14.44
C ILE A 155 -10.95 -14.77 14.13
N PHE A 156 -10.32 -15.96 14.13
CA PHE A 156 -10.98 -17.22 13.75
C PHE A 156 -12.10 -17.62 14.73
N GLY A 157 -12.05 -17.14 15.97
CA GLY A 157 -13.12 -17.33 16.96
C GLY A 157 -14.17 -16.21 17.00
N GLU A 158 -13.95 -15.13 16.24
CA GLU A 158 -14.74 -13.89 16.33
C GLU A 158 -15.58 -13.62 15.07
N VAL A 159 -15.29 -14.33 13.98
CA VAL A 159 -16.02 -14.25 12.71
C VAL A 159 -17.13 -15.31 12.62
N LYS A 160 -18.12 -15.06 11.77
CA LYS A 160 -19.21 -16.00 11.48
C LYS A 160 -19.34 -16.30 9.99
N LYS A 161 -19.85 -17.49 9.70
CA LYS A 161 -20.27 -17.86 8.35
C LYS A 161 -21.30 -16.85 7.82
N GLY A 162 -21.11 -16.43 6.57
CA GLY A 162 -21.96 -15.46 5.88
C GLY A 162 -21.49 -14.01 6.03
N GLU A 163 -20.56 -13.71 6.93
CA GLU A 163 -20.00 -12.36 7.07
C GLU A 163 -19.09 -12.02 5.88
N PRO A 164 -19.06 -10.74 5.47
CA PRO A 164 -18.16 -10.25 4.43
C PRO A 164 -16.73 -10.11 4.97
N ILE A 165 -15.76 -10.35 4.08
CA ILE A 165 -14.33 -10.14 4.35
C ILE A 165 -13.70 -9.42 3.15
N PHE A 166 -12.89 -8.40 3.44
CA PHE A 166 -12.26 -7.56 2.42
C PHE A 166 -10.74 -7.66 2.50
N PHE A 167 -10.08 -7.59 1.34
CA PHE A 167 -8.62 -7.58 1.24
C PHE A 167 -8.12 -6.41 0.40
N ASP A 168 -6.91 -5.94 0.72
CA ASP A 168 -6.18 -4.89 -0.01
C ASP A 168 -7.04 -3.65 -0.26
N ASP A 169 -7.51 -3.02 0.83
CA ASP A 169 -8.33 -1.81 0.81
C ASP A 169 -9.68 -2.01 0.08
N GLY A 170 -10.29 -3.19 0.23
CA GLY A 170 -11.56 -3.53 -0.44
C GLY A 170 -11.46 -3.80 -1.94
N LYS A 171 -10.24 -3.96 -2.50
CA LYS A 171 -10.06 -4.33 -3.91
C LYS A 171 -10.44 -5.78 -4.22
N ILE A 172 -10.58 -6.60 -3.18
CA ILE A 172 -11.04 -7.98 -3.23
C ILE A 172 -12.06 -8.15 -2.12
N GLU A 173 -13.22 -8.71 -2.45
CA GLU A 173 -14.29 -9.00 -1.49
C GLU A 173 -14.59 -10.49 -1.52
N GLY A 174 -14.80 -11.06 -0.35
CA GLY A 174 -15.25 -12.43 -0.20
C GLY A 174 -16.34 -12.57 0.86
N ILE A 175 -16.96 -13.74 0.86
CA ILE A 175 -17.92 -14.17 1.90
C ILE A 175 -17.32 -15.38 2.60
N ILE A 176 -17.34 -15.36 3.94
CA ILE A 176 -16.92 -16.49 4.75
C ILE A 176 -17.94 -17.63 4.59
N LYS A 177 -17.52 -18.76 4.02
CA LYS A 177 -18.37 -19.92 3.77
C LYS A 177 -18.28 -20.96 4.88
N GLU A 178 -17.10 -21.14 5.43
CA GLU A 178 -16.83 -22.09 6.52
C GLU A 178 -15.86 -21.46 7.52
N VAL A 179 -16.08 -21.75 8.80
CA VAL A 179 -15.27 -21.27 9.92
C VAL A 179 -14.83 -22.50 10.71
N ASP A 180 -13.52 -22.74 10.69
CA ASP A 180 -12.86 -23.74 11.52
C ASP A 180 -11.98 -23.05 12.56
N LYS A 181 -11.53 -23.82 13.58
CA LYS A 181 -10.68 -23.32 14.66
C LYS A 181 -9.42 -22.58 14.16
N ASN A 182 -8.85 -23.02 13.03
CA ASN A 182 -7.59 -22.49 12.50
C ASN A 182 -7.70 -21.96 11.07
N ASN A 183 -8.83 -22.17 10.40
CA ASN A 183 -8.97 -21.89 8.97
C ASN A 183 -10.32 -21.24 8.67
N LEU A 184 -10.36 -20.32 7.72
CA LEU A 184 -11.58 -19.82 7.11
C LEU A 184 -11.59 -20.20 5.64
N LEU A 185 -12.71 -20.73 5.16
CA LEU A 185 -12.96 -20.87 3.73
C LEU A 185 -13.73 -19.67 3.23
N ILE A 186 -13.18 -18.98 2.25
CA ILE A 186 -13.73 -17.74 1.70
C ILE A 186 -14.01 -17.94 0.22
N GLU A 187 -15.20 -17.54 -0.21
CA GLU A 187 -15.54 -17.43 -1.64
C GLU A 187 -15.38 -15.98 -2.08
N ILE A 188 -14.58 -15.76 -3.12
CA ILE A 188 -14.36 -14.42 -3.68
C ILE A 188 -15.59 -14.01 -4.49
N ILE A 189 -16.22 -12.91 -4.10
CA ILE A 189 -17.41 -12.37 -4.78
C ILE A 189 -17.11 -11.11 -5.60
N TYR A 190 -15.99 -10.44 -5.33
CA TYR A 190 -15.53 -9.30 -6.12
C TYR A 190 -14.02 -9.34 -6.35
N ALA A 191 -13.65 -9.22 -7.62
CA ALA A 191 -12.30 -8.99 -8.10
C ALA A 191 -12.37 -8.31 -9.47
N ARG A 192 -11.24 -7.77 -9.98
CA ARG A 192 -11.19 -7.25 -11.35
C ARG A 192 -11.45 -8.36 -12.37
N ASN A 193 -11.99 -8.02 -13.54
CA ASN A 193 -12.25 -8.99 -14.61
C ASN A 193 -11.00 -9.79 -15.05
N THR A 194 -9.82 -9.18 -14.97
CA THR A 194 -8.54 -9.84 -15.27
C THR A 194 -7.90 -10.54 -14.06
N GLY A 195 -8.66 -10.69 -12.96
CA GLY A 195 -8.16 -11.07 -11.65
C GLY A 195 -7.57 -9.90 -10.86
N SER A 196 -7.73 -9.95 -9.54
CA SER A 196 -7.10 -9.02 -8.59
C SER A 196 -5.85 -9.64 -7.98
N LYS A 197 -4.78 -8.85 -7.85
CA LYS A 197 -3.51 -9.30 -7.26
C LYS A 197 -3.53 -9.07 -5.75
N LEU A 198 -3.55 -10.15 -4.98
CA LEU A 198 -3.31 -10.12 -3.55
C LEU A 198 -1.81 -10.26 -3.27
N LYS A 199 -1.22 -9.23 -2.69
CA LYS A 199 0.21 -9.18 -2.33
C LYS A 199 0.40 -9.54 -0.85
N ALA A 200 1.65 -9.67 -0.43
CA ALA A 200 1.98 -9.76 1.00
C ALA A 200 1.58 -8.48 1.76
N ASP A 201 1.38 -8.64 3.08
CA ASP A 201 1.11 -7.57 4.04
C ASP A 201 -0.06 -6.66 3.68
N LYS A 202 -1.08 -7.24 3.04
CA LYS A 202 -2.34 -6.55 2.74
C LYS A 202 -3.31 -6.64 3.90
N GLY A 203 -3.97 -5.52 4.17
CA GLY A 203 -4.99 -5.41 5.21
C GLY A 203 -6.16 -6.36 4.94
N ILE A 204 -6.77 -6.82 6.04
CA ILE A 204 -7.98 -7.64 6.09
C ILE A 204 -9.00 -6.87 6.91
N ASN A 205 -10.19 -6.61 6.35
CA ASN A 205 -11.28 -5.94 7.06
C ASN A 205 -12.48 -6.88 7.21
N LEU A 206 -13.12 -6.84 8.38
CA LEU A 206 -14.18 -7.75 8.83
C LEU A 206 -15.30 -6.92 9.49
N PRO A 207 -16.07 -6.13 8.70
CA PRO A 207 -16.87 -5.03 9.24
C PRO A 207 -18.10 -5.43 10.04
N ASP A 208 -18.56 -6.66 9.87
CA ASP A 208 -19.71 -7.20 10.62
C ASP A 208 -19.28 -8.11 11.78
N SER A 209 -17.99 -8.44 11.88
CA SER A 209 -17.45 -9.24 12.98
C SER A 209 -17.18 -8.35 14.20
N ASN A 210 -17.53 -8.83 15.39
CA ASN A 210 -17.24 -8.11 16.63
C ASN A 210 -15.85 -8.50 17.14
N LEU A 211 -14.82 -7.87 16.58
CA LEU A 211 -13.44 -8.19 16.93
C LEU A 211 -13.11 -7.66 18.34
N ILE A 212 -12.61 -8.54 19.22
CA ILE A 212 -12.22 -8.18 20.60
C ILE A 212 -10.83 -7.52 20.60
N VAL A 213 -10.14 -7.52 19.47
CA VAL A 213 -8.81 -6.93 19.30
C VAL A 213 -8.90 -5.41 19.12
N SER A 214 -9.67 -4.75 19.98
CA SER A 214 -9.66 -3.30 20.17
C SER A 214 -8.76 -2.94 21.36
N GLY A 215 -8.28 -1.70 21.41
CA GLY A 215 -7.42 -1.24 22.50
C GLY A 215 -5.93 -1.22 22.14
N LEU A 216 -5.07 -1.11 23.16
CA LEU A 216 -3.62 -1.09 23.00
C LEU A 216 -3.04 -2.51 22.99
N THR A 217 -2.25 -2.84 21.96
CA THR A 217 -1.44 -4.06 21.98
C THR A 217 -0.21 -3.90 22.89
N GLU A 218 0.44 -5.01 23.23
CA GLU A 218 1.70 -4.97 24.00
C GLU A 218 2.81 -4.22 23.26
N LYS A 219 2.80 -4.26 21.92
CA LYS A 219 3.71 -3.45 21.11
C LYS A 219 3.37 -1.97 21.23
N ASP A 220 2.09 -1.60 21.16
CA ASP A 220 1.67 -0.21 21.27
C ASP A 220 2.05 0.38 22.63
N LYS A 221 1.87 -0.35 23.73
CA LYS A 221 2.31 0.07 25.07
C LYS A 221 3.81 0.33 25.13
N LYS A 222 4.61 -0.54 24.50
CA LYS A 222 6.07 -0.36 24.41
C LYS A 222 6.45 0.84 23.56
N ASP A 223 5.75 1.07 22.45
CA ASP A 223 6.00 2.23 21.59
C ASP A 223 5.61 3.54 22.30
N LEU A 224 4.54 3.52 23.13
CA LEU A 224 4.08 4.68 23.88
C LEU A 224 5.12 5.23 24.87
N GLU A 225 6.00 4.39 25.42
CA GLU A 225 7.12 4.86 26.26
C GLU A 225 8.01 5.85 25.50
N PHE A 226 8.34 5.54 24.25
CA PHE A 226 9.12 6.44 23.40
C PHE A 226 8.29 7.65 22.95
N VAL A 227 7.05 7.42 22.50
CA VAL A 227 6.19 8.48 21.96
C VAL A 227 5.87 9.53 23.01
N ALA A 228 5.56 9.12 24.25
CA ALA A 228 5.20 10.02 25.34
C ALA A 228 6.32 11.02 25.70
N LEU A 229 7.58 10.67 25.44
CA LEU A 229 8.73 11.51 25.74
C LEU A 229 9.23 12.34 24.54
N ASN A 230 8.87 11.95 23.32
CA ASN A 230 9.52 12.47 22.10
C ASN A 230 8.56 13.07 21.06
N ALA A 231 7.25 12.90 21.20
CA ALA A 231 6.26 13.38 20.23
C ALA A 231 5.35 14.46 20.82
N ASP A 232 4.86 15.35 19.96
CA ASP A 232 3.84 16.33 20.31
C ASP A 232 2.43 15.71 20.34
N THR A 233 2.21 14.66 19.55
CA THR A 233 0.89 14.06 19.36
C THR A 233 1.00 12.59 18.97
N VAL A 234 0.07 11.76 19.46
CA VAL A 234 -0.14 10.37 19.04
C VAL A 234 -1.44 10.21 18.27
N ASN A 235 -1.38 9.51 17.14
CA ASN A 235 -2.56 9.15 16.36
C ASN A 235 -3.00 7.74 16.73
N TYR A 236 -4.02 7.63 17.57
CA TYR A 236 -4.49 6.35 18.10
C TYR A 236 -5.43 5.67 17.10
N SER A 237 -5.05 4.48 16.62
CA SER A 237 -5.75 3.75 15.55
C SER A 237 -6.88 2.86 16.08
N PHE A 238 -7.88 2.61 15.25
CA PHE A 238 -8.99 1.68 15.50
C PHE A 238 -9.71 1.93 16.84
N VAL A 239 -9.95 3.19 17.20
CA VAL A 239 -10.69 3.54 18.42
C VAL A 239 -12.17 3.19 18.22
N ASN A 240 -12.69 2.28 19.05
CA ASN A 240 -14.05 1.75 18.91
C ASN A 240 -15.00 2.17 20.03
N ASP A 241 -14.51 2.44 21.23
CA ASP A 241 -15.33 2.84 22.37
C ASP A 241 -14.52 3.64 23.42
N ASP A 242 -15.21 4.07 24.48
CA ASP A 242 -14.64 4.81 25.59
C ASP A 242 -13.64 4.00 26.41
N ASN A 243 -13.76 2.66 26.42
CA ASN A 243 -12.81 1.79 27.10
C ASN A 243 -11.45 1.76 26.38
N ASP A 244 -11.42 1.78 25.05
CA ASP A 244 -10.16 1.95 24.29
C ASP A 244 -9.46 3.26 24.67
N VAL A 245 -10.22 4.37 24.78
CA VAL A 245 -9.67 5.67 25.22
C VAL A 245 -9.18 5.59 26.66
N GLN A 246 -9.93 4.97 27.58
CA GLN A 246 -9.50 4.79 28.97
C GLN A 246 -8.18 4.03 29.05
N GLN A 247 -8.01 2.94 28.30
CA GLN A 247 -6.76 2.18 28.26
C GLN A 247 -5.57 3.04 27.83
N LEU A 248 -5.77 3.89 26.81
CA LEU A 248 -4.74 4.83 26.40
C LEU A 248 -4.40 5.84 27.50
N LEU A 249 -5.40 6.42 28.15
CA LEU A 249 -5.18 7.38 29.24
C LEU A 249 -4.48 6.75 30.44
N ASP A 250 -4.86 5.52 30.81
CA ASP A 250 -4.23 4.77 31.90
C ASP A 250 -2.76 4.47 31.57
N GLU A 251 -2.46 4.08 30.34
CA GLU A 251 -1.07 3.84 29.92
C GLU A 251 -0.27 5.15 29.93
N LEU A 252 -0.82 6.23 29.37
CA LEU A 252 -0.16 7.54 29.33
C LEU A 252 0.07 8.12 30.73
N SER A 253 -0.80 7.81 31.70
CA SER A 253 -0.66 8.28 33.09
C SER A 253 0.63 7.81 33.77
N LYS A 254 1.26 6.76 33.25
CA LYS A 254 2.56 6.25 33.74
C LYS A 254 3.72 7.16 33.36
N TYR A 255 3.51 8.06 32.40
CA TYR A 255 4.51 8.99 31.88
C TYR A 255 4.12 10.42 32.22
N ASN A 256 5.10 11.25 32.58
CA ASN A 256 4.87 12.68 32.77
C ASN A 256 4.86 13.40 31.41
N THR A 257 3.74 13.33 30.69
CA THR A 257 3.61 13.84 29.32
C THR A 257 2.42 14.77 29.13
N SER A 258 2.53 15.68 28.15
CA SER A 258 1.44 16.54 27.66
C SER A 258 1.04 16.21 26.22
N LEU A 259 1.36 14.97 25.80
CA LEU A 259 1.12 14.43 24.47
C LEU A 259 -0.34 14.66 24.03
N GLY A 260 -0.51 15.28 22.86
CA GLY A 260 -1.82 15.39 22.24
C GLY A 260 -2.34 14.05 21.72
N ILE A 261 -3.66 13.85 21.70
CA ILE A 261 -4.26 12.60 21.23
C ILE A 261 -5.16 12.88 20.01
N ILE A 262 -4.86 12.23 18.88
CA ILE A 262 -5.76 12.20 17.71
C ILE A 262 -6.42 10.83 17.64
N LEU A 263 -7.73 10.80 17.83
CA LEU A 263 -8.54 9.58 17.78
C LEU A 263 -8.88 9.28 16.31
N LYS A 264 -8.38 8.16 15.78
CA LYS A 264 -8.69 7.76 14.40
C LYS A 264 -9.99 6.95 14.36
N ILE A 265 -10.97 7.48 13.65
CA ILE A 265 -12.25 6.82 13.42
C ILE A 265 -12.17 6.06 12.10
N GLU A 266 -11.98 4.75 12.23
CA GLU A 266 -11.67 3.82 11.13
C GLU A 266 -12.74 2.74 10.94
N THR A 267 -13.61 2.54 11.92
CA THR A 267 -14.55 1.42 11.96
C THR A 267 -16.00 1.92 12.11
N LYS A 268 -16.94 1.06 11.73
CA LYS A 268 -18.37 1.29 11.94
C LYS A 268 -18.72 1.43 13.43
N LYS A 269 -18.05 0.68 14.31
CA LYS A 269 -18.24 0.75 15.76
C LYS A 269 -17.71 2.08 16.34
N GLY A 270 -16.51 2.51 15.94
CA GLY A 270 -15.94 3.79 16.33
C GLY A 270 -16.81 4.98 15.90
N PHE A 271 -17.36 4.95 14.68
CA PHE A 271 -18.31 5.97 14.24
C PHE A 271 -19.58 6.02 15.11
N LYS A 272 -20.22 4.87 15.37
CA LYS A 272 -21.44 4.80 16.20
C LYS A 272 -21.23 5.31 17.63
N ASN A 273 -20.04 5.08 18.18
CA ASN A 273 -19.69 5.44 19.54
C ASN A 273 -18.94 6.79 19.63
N LEU A 274 -18.81 7.52 18.52
CA LEU A 274 -18.00 8.74 18.44
C LEU A 274 -18.32 9.77 19.54
N PRO A 275 -19.60 10.05 19.89
CA PRO A 275 -19.90 10.95 21.00
C PRO A 275 -19.33 10.48 22.34
N GLN A 276 -19.45 9.19 22.68
CA GLN A 276 -18.88 8.67 23.93
C GLN A 276 -17.35 8.69 23.91
N ILE A 277 -16.75 8.33 22.78
CA ILE A 277 -15.29 8.38 22.57
C ILE A 277 -14.76 9.79 22.81
N ILE A 278 -15.39 10.82 22.22
CA ILE A 278 -14.99 12.22 22.39
C ILE A 278 -15.18 12.66 23.85
N LEU A 279 -16.34 12.41 24.45
CA LEU A 279 -16.60 12.77 25.86
C LEU A 279 -15.58 12.16 26.80
N LYS A 280 -15.17 10.91 26.54
CA LYS A 280 -14.12 10.25 27.31
C LYS A 280 -12.76 10.91 27.12
N ALA A 281 -12.40 11.21 25.89
CA ALA A 281 -11.13 11.85 25.57
C ALA A 281 -11.01 13.28 26.13
N MET A 282 -12.13 14.01 26.26
CA MET A 282 -12.17 15.36 26.85
C MET A 282 -11.75 15.42 28.33
N GLN A 283 -11.47 14.28 28.97
CA GLN A 283 -10.82 14.22 30.27
C GLN A 283 -9.35 14.69 30.22
N THR A 284 -8.76 14.79 29.02
CA THR A 284 -7.43 15.35 28.78
C THR A 284 -7.44 16.29 27.58
N PHE A 285 -6.44 17.16 27.50
CA PHE A 285 -6.18 18.02 26.35
C PHE A 285 -4.68 18.13 26.12
N PRO A 286 -4.23 18.32 24.85
CA PRO A 286 -5.04 18.53 23.65
C PRO A 286 -5.55 17.23 23.01
N ILE A 287 -6.74 17.28 22.40
CA ILE A 287 -7.31 16.15 21.64
C ILE A 287 -7.81 16.60 20.26
N GLY A 288 -7.91 15.65 19.32
CA GLY A 288 -8.51 15.83 18.01
C GLY A 288 -9.07 14.51 17.46
N VAL A 289 -9.78 14.58 16.34
CA VAL A 289 -10.39 13.42 15.68
C VAL A 289 -9.91 13.34 14.24
N MET A 290 -9.43 12.18 13.81
CA MET A 290 -9.07 11.95 12.41
C MET A 290 -10.16 11.14 11.72
N VAL A 291 -10.69 11.68 10.63
CA VAL A 291 -11.56 10.94 9.71
C VAL A 291 -10.67 10.07 8.83
N ALA A 292 -10.44 8.83 9.24
CA ALA A 292 -9.55 7.90 8.56
C ALA A 292 -10.32 7.15 7.47
N ARG A 293 -10.55 7.86 6.36
CA ARG A 293 -11.50 7.50 5.29
C ARG A 293 -11.21 6.18 4.59
N GLY A 294 -9.95 5.77 4.50
CA GLY A 294 -9.54 4.52 3.84
C GLY A 294 -10.24 3.30 4.42
N ASP A 295 -9.94 2.97 5.67
CA ASP A 295 -10.58 1.85 6.38
C ASP A 295 -12.07 2.12 6.64
N LEU A 296 -12.44 3.35 7.01
CA LEU A 296 -13.82 3.68 7.34
C LEU A 296 -14.78 3.48 6.16
N ALA A 297 -14.36 3.77 4.93
CA ALA A 297 -15.18 3.56 3.74
C ALA A 297 -15.40 2.08 3.43
N ILE A 298 -14.40 1.23 3.71
CA ILE A 298 -14.53 -0.23 3.59
C ILE A 298 -15.49 -0.74 4.66
N GLU A 299 -15.36 -0.24 5.89
CA GLU A 299 -16.13 -0.68 7.04
C GLU A 299 -17.61 -0.28 6.99
N THR A 300 -17.91 0.88 6.44
CA THR A 300 -19.27 1.46 6.43
C THR A 300 -19.96 1.37 5.07
N GLY A 301 -19.21 0.98 4.03
CA GLY A 301 -19.67 0.88 2.66
C GLY A 301 -19.72 2.24 1.94
N TRP A 302 -19.45 2.21 0.64
CA TRP A 302 -19.31 3.40 -0.20
C TRP A 302 -20.57 4.28 -0.30
N LYS A 303 -21.77 3.69 -0.17
CA LYS A 303 -23.04 4.41 -0.39
C LYS A 303 -23.32 5.48 0.66
N ASN A 304 -22.92 5.23 1.90
CA ASN A 304 -23.21 6.11 3.04
C ASN A 304 -21.98 6.91 3.49
N PHE A 305 -20.83 6.68 2.87
CA PHE A 305 -19.57 7.22 3.34
C PHE A 305 -19.56 8.76 3.39
N ALA A 306 -20.12 9.41 2.35
CA ALA A 306 -20.23 10.86 2.32
C ALA A 306 -21.02 11.41 3.52
N SER A 307 -22.16 10.81 3.88
CA SER A 307 -22.96 11.23 5.04
C SER A 307 -22.23 10.99 6.37
N ILE A 308 -21.51 9.89 6.49
CA ILE A 308 -20.75 9.54 7.71
C ILE A 308 -19.64 10.57 7.95
N GLN A 309 -18.90 10.92 6.90
CA GLN A 309 -17.89 11.98 6.97
C GLN A 309 -18.51 13.30 7.44
N GLU A 310 -19.64 13.72 6.86
CA GLU A 310 -20.33 14.95 7.27
C GLU A 310 -20.75 14.93 8.74
N GLU A 311 -21.23 13.80 9.23
CA GLU A 311 -21.66 13.64 10.62
C GLU A 311 -20.47 13.72 11.59
N ILE A 312 -19.36 13.05 11.29
CA ILE A 312 -18.14 13.15 12.10
C ILE A 312 -17.68 14.61 12.22
N LEU A 313 -17.59 15.32 11.09
CA LEU A 313 -17.21 16.74 11.11
C LEU A 313 -18.18 17.55 11.98
N ARG A 314 -19.50 17.31 11.87
CA ARG A 314 -20.51 18.05 12.65
C ARG A 314 -20.41 17.79 14.15
N ILE A 315 -20.16 16.55 14.55
CA ILE A 315 -19.95 16.20 15.95
C ILE A 315 -18.68 16.88 16.49
N CYS A 316 -17.57 16.85 15.73
CA CYS A 316 -16.32 17.49 16.12
C CYS A 316 -16.49 19.02 16.27
N GLU A 317 -17.14 19.67 15.30
CA GLU A 317 -17.46 21.10 15.38
C GLU A 317 -18.30 21.44 16.62
N ALA A 318 -19.35 20.67 16.89
CA ALA A 318 -20.23 20.89 18.05
C ALA A 318 -19.50 20.69 19.38
N ALA A 319 -18.55 19.75 19.42
CA ALA A 319 -17.71 19.49 20.58
C ALA A 319 -16.50 20.45 20.68
N HIS A 320 -16.30 21.35 19.72
CA HIS A 320 -15.10 22.20 19.59
C HIS A 320 -13.79 21.40 19.56
N ILE A 321 -13.80 20.22 18.96
CA ILE A 321 -12.63 19.35 18.82
C ILE A 321 -12.13 19.45 17.37
N PRO A 322 -10.82 19.72 17.14
CA PRO A 322 -10.27 19.81 15.80
C PRO A 322 -10.35 18.46 15.08
N ASP A 323 -10.74 18.49 13.81
CA ASP A 323 -10.80 17.32 12.95
C ASP A 323 -9.71 17.32 11.85
N VAL A 324 -9.28 16.12 11.49
CA VAL A 324 -8.25 15.86 10.48
C VAL A 324 -8.88 15.09 9.32
N TRP A 325 -8.90 15.72 8.15
CA TRP A 325 -9.32 15.12 6.90
C TRP A 325 -8.20 14.26 6.33
N ALA A 326 -8.31 12.94 6.47
CA ALA A 326 -7.20 12.03 6.22
C ALA A 326 -7.48 10.99 5.14
N THR A 327 -6.38 10.40 4.63
CA THR A 327 -6.30 9.35 3.61
C THR A 327 -6.78 9.75 2.22
N GLN A 328 -6.04 9.32 1.19
CA GLN A 328 -6.36 9.51 -0.24
C GLN A 328 -6.52 10.97 -0.75
N VAL A 329 -6.16 11.98 0.03
CA VAL A 329 -6.08 13.37 -0.45
C VAL A 329 -4.89 13.47 -1.41
N LEU A 330 -5.13 13.88 -2.66
CA LEU A 330 -4.09 14.03 -3.71
C LEU A 330 -3.19 12.79 -3.87
N GLU A 331 -3.74 11.58 -3.67
CA GLU A 331 -2.99 10.31 -3.65
C GLU A 331 -2.24 10.03 -4.96
N ASN A 332 -2.90 10.19 -6.09
CA ASN A 332 -2.34 9.97 -7.41
C ASN A 332 -1.30 11.04 -7.75
N LEU A 333 -1.46 12.28 -7.28
CA LEU A 333 -0.42 13.28 -7.37
C LEU A 333 0.81 12.88 -6.56
N ALA A 334 0.65 12.49 -5.28
CA ALA A 334 1.77 12.07 -4.45
C ALA A 334 2.50 10.85 -5.05
N LYS A 335 1.78 9.88 -5.60
CA LYS A 335 2.36 8.63 -6.14
C LYS A 335 2.84 8.72 -7.58
N LYS A 336 2.10 9.38 -8.47
CA LYS A 336 2.33 9.39 -9.93
C LYS A 336 2.63 10.77 -10.51
N GLY A 337 2.59 11.82 -9.69
CA GLY A 337 2.95 13.17 -10.10
C GLY A 337 1.85 13.93 -10.83
N VAL A 338 0.66 13.34 -10.99
CA VAL A 338 -0.48 13.95 -11.69
C VAL A 338 -1.76 13.73 -10.88
N PRO A 339 -2.50 14.78 -10.50
CA PRO A 339 -3.76 14.62 -9.77
C PRO A 339 -4.90 14.23 -10.70
N THR A 340 -5.95 13.63 -10.15
CA THR A 340 -7.24 13.48 -10.83
C THR A 340 -8.16 14.66 -10.54
N ARG A 341 -9.21 14.86 -11.35
CA ARG A 341 -10.21 15.92 -11.10
C ARG A 341 -10.90 15.75 -9.75
N SER A 342 -11.24 14.50 -9.38
CA SER A 342 -11.89 14.20 -8.10
C SER A 342 -10.98 14.51 -6.92
N GLU A 343 -9.67 14.30 -7.04
CA GLU A 343 -8.70 14.63 -5.98
C GLU A 343 -8.58 16.14 -5.75
N ILE A 344 -8.69 16.96 -6.80
CA ILE A 344 -8.69 18.43 -6.66
C ILE A 344 -9.95 18.88 -5.92
N THR A 345 -11.11 18.35 -6.29
CA THR A 345 -12.37 18.66 -5.60
C THR A 345 -12.34 18.19 -4.15
N ASP A 346 -11.83 16.98 -3.87
CA ASP A 346 -11.67 16.45 -2.51
C ASP A 346 -10.76 17.34 -1.66
N ALA A 347 -9.60 17.75 -2.18
CA ALA A 347 -8.68 18.66 -1.50
C ALA A 347 -9.31 20.04 -1.24
N ALA A 348 -10.16 20.54 -2.15
CA ALA A 348 -10.90 21.78 -1.94
C ALA A 348 -11.96 21.63 -0.84
N TYR A 349 -12.67 20.51 -0.78
CA TYR A 349 -13.64 20.19 0.27
C TYR A 349 -12.99 19.98 1.64
N ALA A 350 -11.76 19.48 1.66
CA ALA A 350 -11.00 19.26 2.90
C ALA A 350 -10.72 20.56 3.69
N GLN A 351 -10.88 21.74 3.07
CA GLN A 351 -10.81 23.05 3.75
C GLN A 351 -11.84 23.22 4.88
N ARG A 352 -12.82 22.33 4.97
CA ARG A 352 -13.85 22.31 6.01
C ARG A 352 -13.34 21.75 7.35
N ALA A 353 -12.22 21.02 7.32
CA ALA A 353 -11.52 20.46 8.48
C ALA A 353 -10.44 21.43 9.01
N GLU A 354 -10.00 21.25 10.25
CA GLU A 354 -8.86 21.99 10.83
C GLU A 354 -7.53 21.58 10.19
N CYS A 355 -7.39 20.32 9.80
CA CYS A 355 -6.16 19.79 9.21
C CYS A 355 -6.46 18.84 8.06
N VAL A 356 -5.53 18.74 7.11
CA VAL A 356 -5.60 17.82 5.97
C VAL A 356 -4.33 16.99 5.94
N MET A 357 -4.47 15.66 5.90
CA MET A 357 -3.34 14.73 5.90
C MET A 357 -3.07 14.20 4.48
N LEU A 358 -1.82 14.29 4.05
CA LEU A 358 -1.31 13.64 2.83
C LEU A 358 -0.58 12.34 3.19
N ASN A 359 -0.73 11.34 2.32
CA ASN A 359 0.00 10.07 2.42
C ASN A 359 1.38 10.15 1.74
N LYS A 360 2.14 9.05 1.79
CA LYS A 360 3.47 8.94 1.17
C LYS A 360 3.44 8.90 -0.36
N GLY A 361 4.49 9.43 -0.99
CA GLY A 361 4.73 9.29 -2.42
C GLY A 361 5.98 10.00 -2.91
N ILE A 362 6.52 9.56 -4.04
CA ILE A 362 7.73 10.13 -4.67
C ILE A 362 7.57 11.60 -5.09
N TYR A 363 6.35 12.09 -5.25
CA TYR A 363 6.02 13.48 -5.59
C TYR A 363 5.31 14.20 -4.43
N ILE A 364 5.60 13.82 -3.19
CA ILE A 364 4.94 14.40 -2.01
C ILE A 364 5.16 15.92 -1.89
N ASP A 365 6.32 16.43 -2.31
CA ASP A 365 6.63 17.86 -2.33
C ASP A 365 5.66 18.63 -3.26
N LYS A 366 5.33 18.05 -4.43
CA LYS A 366 4.35 18.61 -5.36
C LYS A 366 2.94 18.56 -4.76
N ALA A 367 2.59 17.47 -4.09
CA ALA A 367 1.29 17.32 -3.44
C ALA A 367 1.09 18.37 -2.33
N VAL A 368 2.09 18.60 -1.48
CA VAL A 368 2.06 19.62 -0.42
C VAL A 368 1.87 21.02 -1.02
N LYS A 369 2.66 21.40 -2.04
CA LYS A 369 2.54 22.72 -2.70
C LYS A 369 1.18 22.92 -3.35
N MET A 370 0.65 21.87 -4.00
CA MET A 370 -0.68 21.92 -4.62
C MET A 370 -1.77 22.08 -3.58
N LEU A 371 -1.70 21.31 -2.48
CA LEU A 371 -2.67 21.40 -1.39
C LEU A 371 -2.69 22.79 -0.77
N ASP A 372 -1.53 23.36 -0.41
CA ASP A 372 -1.43 24.73 0.13
C ASP A 372 -2.08 25.76 -0.81
N LYS A 373 -1.81 25.67 -2.12
CA LYS A 373 -2.40 26.57 -3.13
C LYS A 373 -3.92 26.41 -3.23
N ILE A 374 -4.44 25.18 -3.16
CA ILE A 374 -5.88 24.92 -3.19
C ILE A 374 -6.55 25.50 -1.93
N LEU A 375 -6.04 25.16 -0.74
CA LEU A 375 -6.62 25.58 0.54
C LEU A 375 -6.63 27.12 0.70
N ARG A 376 -5.52 27.80 0.42
CA ARG A 376 -5.44 29.28 0.46
C ARG A 376 -6.44 29.96 -0.49
N ARG A 377 -6.72 29.35 -1.64
CA ARG A 377 -7.73 29.87 -2.57
C ARG A 377 -9.14 29.63 -2.05
N MET A 378 -9.41 28.43 -1.53
CA MET A 378 -10.70 28.04 -1.00
C MET A 378 -11.11 28.83 0.24
N GLN A 379 -10.17 29.31 1.05
CA GLN A 379 -10.44 30.20 2.19
C GLN A 379 -11.22 31.47 1.82
N ARG A 380 -11.21 31.91 0.55
CA ARG A 380 -12.01 33.07 0.08
C ARG A 380 -13.49 32.73 -0.10
N PHE A 381 -13.78 31.47 -0.39
CA PHE A 381 -15.11 30.97 -0.73
C PHE A 381 -15.73 30.15 0.42
N GLN A 382 -14.91 29.72 1.39
CA GLN A 382 -15.31 28.78 2.41
C GLN A 382 -14.64 29.14 3.74
N LYS A 383 -15.44 29.29 4.80
CA LYS A 383 -14.96 29.33 6.18
C LYS A 383 -15.56 28.16 6.93
N LYS A 384 -14.74 27.15 7.24
CA LYS A 384 -15.22 25.85 7.74
C LYS A 384 -16.38 25.35 6.88
N LYS A 385 -17.58 25.16 7.43
CA LYS A 385 -18.76 24.65 6.71
C LYS A 385 -19.63 25.75 6.09
N GLU A 386 -19.30 27.02 6.31
CA GLU A 386 -20.04 28.15 5.77
C GLU A 386 -19.50 28.53 4.40
N THR A 387 -20.39 28.54 3.41
CA THR A 387 -20.08 29.09 2.09
C THR A 387 -20.10 30.61 2.18
N ILE A 388 -19.02 31.23 1.72
CA ILE A 388 -18.92 32.67 1.55
C ILE A 388 -19.09 32.95 0.06
N LEU A 389 -19.85 33.99 -0.26
CA LEU A 389 -19.93 34.53 -1.62
C LEU A 389 -18.96 35.72 -1.73
N PRO A 390 -17.69 35.49 -2.08
CA PRO A 390 -16.76 36.61 -2.24
C PRO A 390 -17.20 37.49 -3.40
N LYS A 391 -16.93 38.79 -3.27
CA LYS A 391 -17.14 39.75 -4.34
C LYS A 391 -16.39 39.29 -5.60
N LEU A 392 -17.09 39.25 -6.73
CA LEU A 392 -16.48 39.01 -8.02
C LEU A 392 -15.54 40.17 -8.36
N ALA A 393 -14.24 39.91 -8.41
CA ALA A 393 -13.23 40.88 -8.80
C ALA A 393 -13.50 41.38 -10.22
N ASP A 394 -13.40 42.69 -10.44
CA ASP A 394 -13.62 43.37 -11.73
C ASP A 394 -15.00 43.11 -12.40
N ALA A 395 -16.02 42.70 -11.63
CA ALA A 395 -17.38 42.52 -12.15
C ALA A 395 -17.98 43.80 -12.77
N ASN A 396 -17.59 44.97 -12.25
CA ASN A 396 -17.95 46.28 -12.81
C ASN A 396 -17.36 46.52 -14.22
N LYS A 397 -16.37 45.73 -14.63
CA LYS A 397 -15.76 45.76 -15.97
C LYS A 397 -16.20 44.58 -16.84
N LEU A 398 -17.20 43.80 -16.40
CA LEU A 398 -17.63 42.55 -17.03
C LEU A 398 -16.49 41.55 -17.28
N LYS A 399 -15.41 41.64 -16.50
CA LYS A 399 -14.34 40.65 -16.50
C LYS A 399 -14.61 39.66 -15.39
N LEU A 400 -14.55 38.38 -15.73
CA LEU A 400 -14.74 37.32 -14.76
C LEU A 400 -13.42 37.10 -14.01
N SER A 401 -13.51 36.71 -12.75
CA SER A 401 -12.34 36.48 -11.88
C SER A 401 -11.37 35.42 -12.42
N HIS A 402 -11.76 34.66 -13.45
CA HIS A 402 -10.90 33.68 -14.10
C HIS A 402 -9.77 34.25 -14.93
N ASP A 403 -9.87 35.50 -15.37
CA ASP A 403 -8.76 36.20 -16.05
C ASP A 403 -7.60 36.52 -15.10
N ALA A 404 -7.83 36.47 -13.78
CA ALA A 404 -6.78 36.58 -12.75
C ALA A 404 -6.24 35.20 -12.33
N PHE A 405 -6.79 34.11 -12.87
CA PHE A 405 -6.24 32.78 -12.68
C PHE A 405 -5.20 32.52 -13.77
N ASP A 406 -4.02 32.08 -13.36
CA ASP A 406 -2.93 31.60 -14.23
C ASP A 406 -3.41 30.30 -14.93
N ILE A 407 -4.20 30.46 -16.00
CA ILE A 407 -4.70 29.39 -16.89
C ILE A 407 -3.71 29.19 -18.03
#